data_AF-A0A9R1RU30-F1
#
_entry.id   AF-A0A9R1RU30-F1
#
_cell.length_a   1.000
_cell.length_b   1.000
_cell.length_c   1.000
_cell.angle_alpha   90.00
_cell.angle_beta   90.00
_cell.angle_gamma   90.00
#
_symmetry.space_group_name_H-M   'P 1'
#
loop_
_entity.id
_entity.type
_entity.pdbx_description
1 polymer ?
#
loop_
_entity_poly.entity_id
_entity_poly.type
_entity_poly.pdbx_seq_one_letter_code
_entity_poly.pdbx_strand_id
1 'polypeptide(L)'
;MASSLARLGAALPRARPLAAAAAMGAARIPPRGARWDPVAPRPASLYARRCQAHSDVKASPASESKDAGSSSQSWRIKMLYDGECPLCMREVNMLRERNKSYGAINFVDISSKDYSPKDNQDLDYETAMGRIHAILSDGTIVTDVEAFRRLYEEVGLGWVYAVTKYEPVATIANAVYGVWAKYRMEVTGRPPLEEIFAARRQAGECKDDKACKM
;
A
#
# COMPACT_ATOMS: atom_id res chain seq x y z
N MET A 1 66.89 -49.59 -17.26
CA MET A 1 65.80 -48.61 -17.38
C MET A 1 64.50 -49.25 -16.92
N ALA A 2 63.74 -48.54 -16.08
CA ALA A 2 62.37 -48.76 -15.59
C ALA A 2 62.11 -50.06 -14.79
N SER A 3 62.17 -50.08 -13.46
CA SER A 3 61.32 -49.41 -12.44
C SER A 3 60.02 -50.15 -12.13
N SER A 4 60.08 -50.85 -10.99
CA SER A 4 59.00 -51.38 -10.16
C SER A 4 58.10 -50.26 -9.61
N LEU A 5 56.78 -50.44 -9.63
CA LEU A 5 55.86 -49.76 -8.70
C LEU A 5 54.66 -50.64 -8.35
N ALA A 6 54.71 -51.19 -7.13
CA ALA A 6 53.60 -51.79 -6.42
C ALA A 6 52.52 -50.73 -6.11
N ARG A 7 51.26 -51.09 -6.35
CA ARG A 7 50.10 -50.28 -5.94
C ARG A 7 49.77 -50.60 -4.48
N LEU A 8 50.16 -49.71 -3.56
CA LEU A 8 49.58 -49.63 -2.21
C LEU A 8 48.19 -48.99 -2.30
N GLY A 9 47.13 -49.78 -2.04
CA GLY A 9 45.79 -49.27 -1.77
C GLY A 9 45.66 -48.91 -0.29
N ALA A 10 45.61 -47.62 0.02
CA ALA A 10 45.38 -47.11 1.37
C ALA A 10 43.92 -47.33 1.82
N ALA A 11 43.76 -47.89 3.02
CA ALA A 11 42.47 -48.05 3.68
C ALA A 11 41.94 -46.69 4.17
N LEU A 12 40.71 -46.36 3.77
CA LEU A 12 39.98 -45.18 4.25
C LEU A 12 39.46 -45.41 5.68
N PRO A 13 39.51 -44.41 6.58
CA PRO A 13 39.00 -44.54 7.94
C PRO A 13 37.47 -44.46 7.98
N ARG A 14 36.85 -45.34 8.78
CA ARG A 14 35.43 -45.34 9.12
C ARG A 14 35.06 -44.08 9.92
N ALA A 15 34.09 -43.32 9.44
CA ALA A 15 33.47 -42.22 10.18
C ALA A 15 32.62 -42.75 11.35
N ARG A 16 32.79 -42.15 12.54
CA ARG A 16 31.92 -42.36 13.72
C ARG A 16 30.65 -41.53 13.57
N PRO A 17 29.49 -41.99 14.06
CA PRO A 17 28.29 -41.17 14.12
C PRO A 17 28.39 -40.16 15.27
N LEU A 18 28.12 -38.89 14.97
CA LEU A 18 27.87 -37.84 15.95
C LEU A 18 26.44 -37.98 16.45
N ALA A 19 26.28 -38.29 17.73
CA ALA A 19 25.02 -38.16 18.44
C ALA A 19 24.69 -36.67 18.63
N ALA A 20 23.54 -36.23 18.13
CA ALA A 20 22.95 -34.94 18.47
C ALA A 20 21.67 -35.18 19.28
N ALA A 21 21.74 -34.86 20.56
CA ALA A 21 20.60 -34.71 21.43
C ALA A 21 20.06 -33.28 21.30
N ALA A 22 18.75 -33.12 21.11
CA ALA A 22 18.02 -31.95 21.58
C ALA A 22 16.52 -32.29 21.66
N ALA A 23 15.99 -32.13 22.87
CA ALA A 23 14.62 -32.43 23.24
C ALA A 23 13.61 -31.50 22.54
N MET A 24 12.52 -32.08 22.06
CA MET A 24 11.33 -31.33 21.64
C MET A 24 10.61 -30.81 22.89
N GLY A 25 10.79 -29.53 23.20
CA GLY A 25 9.94 -28.80 24.14
C GLY A 25 8.57 -28.55 23.51
N ALA A 26 7.54 -29.22 24.02
CA ALA A 26 6.15 -28.95 23.66
C ALA A 26 5.76 -27.52 24.04
N ALA A 27 5.40 -26.70 23.04
CA ALA A 27 4.84 -25.37 23.24
C ALA A 27 3.48 -25.50 23.95
N ARG A 28 3.39 -24.95 25.16
CA ARG A 28 2.14 -24.86 25.92
C ARG A 28 1.20 -23.85 25.24
N ILE A 29 0.02 -24.33 24.85
CA ILE A 29 -1.11 -23.52 24.40
C ILE A 29 -1.65 -22.73 25.62
N PRO A 30 -1.75 -21.39 25.58
CA PRO A 30 -2.44 -20.66 26.65
C PRO A 30 -3.96 -20.90 26.58
N PRO A 31 -4.65 -21.04 27.73
CA PRO A 31 -6.09 -21.25 27.75
C PRO A 31 -6.85 -20.01 27.25
N ARG A 32 -7.93 -20.26 26.50
CA ARG A 32 -8.93 -19.26 26.12
C ARG A 32 -9.63 -18.75 27.37
N GLY A 33 -9.60 -17.44 27.59
CA GLY A 33 -10.43 -16.79 28.59
C GLY A 33 -9.69 -15.77 29.45
N ALA A 34 -9.11 -14.73 28.83
CA ALA A 34 -8.72 -13.52 29.54
C ALA A 34 -9.68 -12.40 29.12
N ARG A 35 -10.54 -12.05 30.07
CA ARG A 35 -11.47 -10.92 30.09
C ARG A 35 -10.66 -9.63 29.95
N TRP A 36 -11.04 -8.78 29.00
CA TRP A 36 -10.46 -7.47 28.82
C TRP A 36 -11.05 -6.52 29.87
N ASP A 37 -10.30 -6.23 30.92
CA ASP A 37 -10.61 -5.12 31.84
C ASP A 37 -9.97 -3.83 31.28
N PRO A 38 -10.74 -2.78 30.96
CA PRO A 38 -10.17 -1.49 30.62
C PRO A 38 -9.98 -0.65 31.90
N VAL A 39 -9.08 0.32 31.80
CA VAL A 39 -8.83 1.44 32.74
C VAL A 39 -7.72 1.19 33.77
N ALA A 40 -6.49 1.46 33.34
CA ALA A 40 -5.46 2.03 34.21
C ALA A 40 -5.35 3.54 33.90
N PRO A 41 -5.41 4.44 34.91
CA PRO A 41 -5.30 5.87 34.69
C PRO A 41 -3.85 6.30 34.41
N ARG A 42 -3.67 7.18 33.43
CA ARG A 42 -2.39 7.82 33.09
C ARG A 42 -2.09 8.94 34.11
N PRO A 43 -0.84 9.12 34.55
CA PRO A 43 -0.50 10.23 35.43
C PRO A 43 -0.65 11.57 34.70
N ALA A 44 -1.29 12.53 35.40
CA ALA A 44 -1.46 13.89 34.95
C ALA A 44 -0.10 14.60 34.83
N SER A 45 0.14 15.20 33.66
CA SER A 45 1.28 16.08 33.42
C SER A 45 1.12 17.36 34.25
N LEU A 46 1.93 17.48 35.28
CA LEU A 46 2.10 18.72 36.04
C LEU A 46 2.97 19.69 35.23
N TYR A 47 2.36 20.41 34.27
CA TYR A 47 2.98 21.62 33.74
C TYR A 47 2.80 22.75 34.74
N ALA A 48 3.73 22.84 35.69
CA ALA A 48 3.96 24.03 36.47
C ALA A 48 4.45 25.14 35.53
N ARG A 49 3.62 26.17 35.36
CA ARG A 49 3.99 27.44 34.76
C ARG A 49 5.12 28.09 35.57
N ARG A 50 6.23 28.41 34.91
CA ARG A 50 7.18 29.42 35.40
C ARG A 50 7.53 30.35 34.25
N CYS A 51 7.01 31.57 34.32
CA CYS A 51 7.42 32.67 33.46
C CYS A 51 8.82 33.12 33.91
N GLN A 52 9.76 33.23 32.98
CA GLN A 52 10.97 34.00 33.22
C GLN A 52 11.43 34.71 31.93
N ALA A 53 11.39 36.05 32.03
CA ALA A 53 12.21 37.10 31.44
C ALA A 53 12.78 36.92 30.02
N HIS A 54 12.39 37.90 29.18
CA HIS A 54 12.96 38.24 27.90
C HIS A 54 14.45 38.61 28.00
N SER A 55 15.24 38.20 27.01
CA SER A 55 16.51 38.82 26.66
C SER A 55 16.72 38.70 25.15
N ASP A 56 16.85 39.84 24.49
CA ASP A 56 17.07 40.05 23.07
C ASP A 56 18.19 39.19 22.47
N VAL A 57 17.87 38.48 21.38
CA VAL A 57 18.85 38.14 20.35
C VAL A 57 18.25 38.39 18.97
N LYS A 58 18.90 39.31 18.27
CA LYS A 58 18.65 39.76 16.90
C LYS A 58 19.28 38.80 15.89
N ALA A 59 18.50 38.22 14.99
CA ALA A 59 18.96 37.76 13.67
C ALA A 59 17.78 37.68 12.69
N SER A 60 17.95 38.31 11.52
CA SER A 60 17.01 38.42 10.40
C SER A 60 17.18 37.22 9.42
N PRO A 61 16.31 37.09 8.39
CA PRO A 61 15.67 35.82 8.06
C PRO A 61 16.38 35.05 6.95
N ALA A 62 16.27 33.73 6.99
CA ALA A 62 16.53 32.88 5.85
C ALA A 62 15.60 31.65 5.91
N SER A 63 14.63 31.65 5.01
CA SER A 63 14.03 30.47 4.38
C SER A 63 13.54 29.36 5.31
N GLU A 64 12.33 29.54 5.83
CA GLU A 64 11.47 28.41 6.20
C GLU A 64 11.02 27.72 4.90
N SER A 65 11.73 26.66 4.52
CA SER A 65 11.12 25.61 3.72
C SER A 65 9.92 25.09 4.50
N LYS A 66 8.73 25.30 3.93
CA LYS A 66 7.48 24.69 4.36
C LYS A 66 7.64 23.18 4.35
N ASP A 67 8.09 22.60 5.46
CA ASP A 67 7.84 21.20 5.75
C ASP A 67 6.33 21.08 6.03
N ALA A 68 5.59 20.88 4.94
CA ALA A 68 4.19 20.51 4.98
C ALA A 68 4.06 19.28 5.87
N GLY A 69 3.18 19.39 6.86
CA GLY A 69 3.06 18.47 7.97
C GLY A 69 3.05 17.00 7.55
N SER A 70 4.16 16.32 7.85
CA SER A 70 4.20 14.87 7.98
C SER A 70 3.38 14.51 9.22
N SER A 71 2.06 14.52 9.06
CA SER A 71 1.20 13.68 9.87
C SER A 71 1.72 12.26 9.71
N SER A 72 1.98 11.57 10.83
CA SER A 72 2.51 10.21 10.83
C SER A 72 1.48 9.26 10.20
N GLN A 73 1.44 9.20 8.88
CA GLN A 73 0.59 8.27 8.14
C GLN A 73 1.13 6.86 8.43
N SER A 74 0.28 5.96 8.93
CA SER A 74 0.64 4.57 9.20
C SER A 74 0.82 3.74 7.92
N TRP A 75 0.38 4.28 6.79
CA TRP A 75 0.46 3.66 5.47
C TRP A 75 1.60 4.28 4.64
N ARG A 76 2.13 3.49 3.71
CA ARG A 76 3.22 3.84 2.78
C ARG A 76 2.68 4.33 1.45
N ILE A 77 1.59 3.73 1.01
CA ILE A 77 0.90 4.08 -0.23
C ILE A 77 -0.61 4.01 -0.05
N LYS A 78 -1.34 4.90 -0.73
CA LYS A 78 -2.79 4.92 -0.81
C LYS A 78 -3.21 4.53 -2.22
N MET A 79 -4.07 3.53 -2.36
CA MET A 79 -4.64 3.06 -3.63
C MET A 79 -6.03 3.68 -3.82
N LEU A 80 -6.22 4.45 -4.89
CA LEU A 80 -7.55 4.86 -5.32
C LEU A 80 -8.11 3.79 -6.27
N TYR A 81 -9.28 3.22 -5.94
CA TYR A 81 -9.91 2.17 -6.73
C TYR A 81 -11.41 2.40 -6.85
N ASP A 82 -12.00 1.82 -7.89
CA ASP A 82 -13.44 1.83 -8.13
C ASP A 82 -14.10 0.56 -7.56
N GLY A 83 -14.89 0.73 -6.49
CA GLY A 83 -15.62 -0.35 -5.83
C GLY A 83 -16.74 -0.98 -6.68
N GLU A 84 -17.23 -0.27 -7.69
CA GLU A 84 -18.28 -0.76 -8.59
C GLU A 84 -17.72 -1.51 -9.82
N CYS A 85 -16.40 -1.59 -9.95
CA CYS A 85 -15.71 -2.28 -11.04
C CYS A 85 -15.31 -3.71 -10.61
N PRO A 86 -15.95 -4.78 -11.13
CA PRO A 86 -15.65 -6.15 -10.70
C PRO A 86 -14.21 -6.60 -10.95
N LEU A 87 -13.59 -6.12 -12.03
CA LEU A 87 -12.17 -6.40 -12.33
C LEU A 87 -11.25 -5.72 -11.32
N CYS A 88 -11.53 -4.46 -11.00
CA CYS A 88 -10.80 -3.68 -10.02
C CYS A 88 -10.91 -4.34 -8.64
N MET A 89 -12.09 -4.84 -8.28
CA MET A 89 -12.32 -5.52 -7.01
C MET A 89 -11.59 -6.85 -6.87
N ARG A 90 -11.39 -7.61 -7.95
CA ARG A 90 -10.55 -8.83 -7.91
C ARG A 90 -9.12 -8.51 -7.49
N GLU A 91 -8.56 -7.46 -8.08
CA GLU A 91 -7.22 -6.97 -7.79
C GLU A 91 -7.11 -6.42 -6.36
N VAL A 92 -8.06 -5.57 -5.96
CA VAL A 92 -8.13 -4.98 -4.61
C VAL A 92 -8.27 -6.06 -3.54
N ASN A 93 -9.08 -7.10 -3.77
CA ASN A 93 -9.23 -8.19 -2.81
C ASN A 93 -7.95 -9.01 -2.63
N MET A 94 -7.22 -9.29 -3.72
CA MET A 94 -5.91 -9.94 -3.65
C MET A 94 -4.91 -9.07 -2.86
N LEU A 95 -4.84 -7.77 -3.16
CA LEU A 95 -3.95 -6.84 -2.48
C LEU A 95 -4.33 -6.67 -1.00
N ARG A 96 -5.61 -6.60 -0.65
CA ARG A 96 -6.10 -6.54 0.72
C ARG A 96 -5.69 -7.77 1.52
N GLU A 97 -5.85 -8.97 0.95
CA GLU A 97 -5.49 -10.21 1.63
C GLU A 97 -4.00 -10.24 1.98
N ARG A 98 -3.14 -9.86 1.03
CA ARG A 98 -1.70 -9.77 1.27
C ARG A 98 -1.35 -8.64 2.24
N ASN A 99 -1.99 -7.49 2.11
CA ASN A 99 -1.74 -6.33 2.96
C ASN A 99 -2.06 -6.59 4.44
N LYS A 100 -2.81 -7.64 4.81
CA LYS A 100 -2.98 -8.03 6.22
C LYS A 100 -1.66 -8.29 6.94
N SER A 101 -0.64 -8.79 6.22
CA SER A 101 0.69 -9.08 6.77
C SER A 101 1.64 -7.87 6.71
N TYR A 102 1.42 -6.93 5.79
CA TYR A 102 2.31 -5.79 5.56
C TYR A 102 1.81 -4.49 6.22
N GLY A 103 0.50 -4.23 6.16
CA GLY A 103 -0.12 -3.00 6.68
C GLY A 103 0.30 -1.73 5.95
N ALA A 104 0.80 -1.83 4.71
CA ALA A 104 1.43 -0.73 3.97
C ALA A 104 0.46 0.05 3.07
N ILE A 105 -0.62 -0.58 2.60
CA ILE A 105 -1.56 0.02 1.65
C ILE A 105 -2.81 0.54 2.37
N ASN A 106 -3.17 1.80 2.12
CA ASN A 106 -4.47 2.38 2.44
C ASN A 106 -5.40 2.32 1.20
N PHE A 107 -6.57 1.72 1.32
CA PHE A 107 -7.49 1.52 0.19
C PHE A 107 -8.63 2.55 0.24
N VAL A 108 -8.77 3.36 -0.80
CA VAL A 108 -9.83 4.38 -0.90
C VAL A 108 -10.72 4.10 -2.11
N ASP A 109 -12.00 3.92 -1.84
CA ASP A 109 -13.02 3.70 -2.86
C ASP A 109 -13.51 5.04 -3.42
N ILE A 110 -13.30 5.26 -4.71
CA ILE A 110 -13.74 6.48 -5.40
C ILE A 110 -15.24 6.45 -5.73
N SER A 111 -15.84 5.26 -5.80
CA SER A 111 -17.28 5.10 -6.02
C SER A 111 -18.09 5.46 -4.77
N SER A 112 -17.44 5.47 -3.60
CA SER A 112 -18.08 5.87 -2.35
C SER A 112 -18.61 7.31 -2.40
N LYS A 113 -19.77 7.51 -1.74
CA LYS A 113 -20.38 8.84 -1.54
C LYS A 113 -19.54 9.71 -0.61
N ASP A 114 -18.68 9.10 0.19
CA ASP A 114 -17.79 9.78 1.14
C ASP A 114 -16.43 10.12 0.53
N TYR A 115 -16.23 9.84 -0.77
CA TYR A 115 -15.00 10.22 -1.47
C TYR A 115 -14.86 11.75 -1.54
N SER A 116 -13.75 12.25 -1.03
CA SER A 116 -13.39 13.68 -0.98
C SER A 116 -12.08 13.90 -1.74
N PRO A 117 -12.09 14.71 -2.81
CA PRO A 117 -10.86 15.07 -3.54
C PRO A 117 -9.81 15.73 -2.65
N LYS A 118 -10.24 16.55 -1.68
CA LYS A 118 -9.37 17.29 -0.76
C LYS A 118 -8.47 16.36 0.07
N ASP A 119 -8.97 15.17 0.42
CA ASP A 119 -8.22 14.19 1.20
C ASP A 119 -7.31 13.31 0.33
N ASN A 120 -7.36 13.49 -0.99
CA ASN A 120 -6.74 12.64 -2.00
C ASN A 120 -5.99 13.45 -3.07
N GLN A 121 -5.28 14.50 -2.63
CA GLN A 121 -4.43 15.35 -3.50
C GLN A 121 -5.21 16.05 -4.61
N ASP A 122 -6.42 16.51 -4.30
CA ASP A 122 -7.34 17.19 -5.22
C ASP A 122 -7.67 16.38 -6.49
N LEU A 123 -7.52 15.05 -6.43
CA LEU A 123 -7.98 14.15 -7.49
C LEU A 123 -9.50 14.09 -7.46
N ASP A 124 -10.12 14.79 -8.41
CA ASP A 124 -11.56 14.71 -8.61
C ASP A 124 -11.99 13.30 -9.06
N TYR A 125 -13.29 13.03 -8.95
CA TYR A 125 -13.84 11.73 -9.28
C TYR A 125 -13.66 11.35 -10.75
N GLU A 126 -13.78 12.30 -11.69
CA GLU A 126 -13.67 12.03 -13.12
C GLU A 126 -12.22 11.64 -13.49
N THR A 127 -11.24 12.37 -12.95
CA THR A 127 -9.81 12.08 -13.08
C THR A 127 -9.46 10.74 -12.44
N ALA A 128 -9.87 10.51 -11.18
CA ALA A 128 -9.59 9.27 -10.46
C ALA A 128 -10.26 8.05 -11.09
N MET A 129 -11.40 8.24 -11.75
CA MET A 129 -12.08 7.20 -12.51
C MET A 129 -11.32 6.87 -13.80
N GLY A 130 -10.82 7.86 -14.53
CA GLY A 130 -10.23 7.65 -15.86
C GLY A 130 -9.05 6.67 -15.90
N ARG A 131 -8.18 6.68 -14.86
CA ARG A 131 -6.98 5.82 -14.78
C ARG A 131 -6.74 5.35 -13.34
N ILE A 132 -5.86 4.38 -13.14
CA ILE A 132 -5.47 3.98 -11.77
C ILE A 132 -4.55 5.05 -11.17
N HIS A 133 -4.77 5.36 -9.89
CA HIS A 133 -3.97 6.31 -9.14
C HIS A 133 -3.51 5.69 -7.81
N ALA A 134 -2.26 5.93 -7.46
CA ALA A 134 -1.78 5.70 -6.12
C ALA A 134 -1.04 6.93 -5.59
N ILE A 135 -1.23 7.23 -4.31
CA ILE A 135 -0.65 8.39 -3.63
C ILE A 135 0.35 7.86 -2.61
N LEU A 136 1.62 8.22 -2.75
CA LEU A 136 2.66 7.87 -1.79
C LEU A 136 2.49 8.68 -0.49
N SER A 137 3.09 8.21 0.60
CA SER A 137 3.04 8.90 1.90
C SER A 137 3.66 10.30 1.88
N ASP A 138 4.50 10.60 0.89
CA ASP A 138 5.10 11.92 0.66
C ASP A 138 4.19 12.86 -0.18
N GLY A 139 3.02 12.38 -0.62
CA GLY A 139 2.07 13.13 -1.45
C GLY A 139 2.27 12.94 -2.96
N THR A 140 3.30 12.21 -3.40
CA THR A 140 3.53 11.96 -4.83
C THR A 140 2.41 11.10 -5.42
N ILE A 141 1.86 11.55 -6.56
CA ILE A 141 0.84 10.80 -7.31
C ILE A 141 1.56 9.99 -8.40
N VAL A 142 1.34 8.68 -8.39
CA VAL A 142 1.76 7.77 -9.46
C VAL A 142 0.52 7.19 -10.15
N THR A 143 0.62 6.93 -11.44
CA THR A 143 -0.52 6.46 -12.26
C THR A 143 -0.16 5.26 -13.12
N ASP A 144 -1.19 4.62 -13.68
CA ASP A 144 -1.06 3.54 -14.66
C ASP A 144 -0.19 2.36 -14.15
N VAL A 145 0.71 1.85 -14.99
CA VAL A 145 1.57 0.71 -14.64
C VAL A 145 2.49 1.03 -13.46
N GLU A 146 2.90 2.29 -13.29
CA GLU A 146 3.72 2.66 -12.13
C GLU A 146 2.93 2.53 -10.83
N ALA A 147 1.66 2.93 -10.80
CA ALA A 147 0.82 2.76 -9.62
C ALA A 147 0.73 1.29 -9.21
N PHE A 148 0.47 0.38 -10.16
CA PHE A 148 0.46 -1.06 -9.89
C PHE A 148 1.82 -1.54 -9.38
N ARG A 149 2.92 -1.14 -10.02
CA ARG A 149 4.27 -1.53 -9.61
C ARG A 149 4.52 -1.17 -8.15
N ARG A 150 4.24 0.08 -7.76
CA ARG A 150 4.44 0.58 -6.39
C ARG A 150 3.56 -0.18 -5.39
N LEU A 151 2.29 -0.41 -5.70
CA LEU A 151 1.38 -1.17 -4.84
C LEU A 151 1.87 -2.60 -4.61
N TYR A 152 2.36 -3.26 -5.66
CA TYR A 152 2.87 -4.62 -5.59
C TYR A 152 4.16 -4.72 -4.79
N GLU A 153 5.04 -3.71 -4.89
CA GLU A 153 6.26 -3.62 -4.08
C GLU A 153 5.94 -3.59 -2.58
N GLU A 154 4.91 -2.84 -2.17
CA GLU A 154 4.49 -2.72 -0.76
C GLU A 154 3.88 -4.01 -0.18
N VAL A 155 3.48 -4.97 -1.02
CA VAL A 155 2.97 -6.29 -0.60
C VAL A 155 3.89 -7.46 -0.98
N GLY A 156 5.18 -7.18 -1.24
CA GLY A 156 6.20 -8.21 -1.48
C GLY A 156 6.15 -8.88 -2.86
N LEU A 157 5.44 -8.29 -3.82
CA LEU A 157 5.31 -8.77 -5.20
C LEU A 157 6.13 -7.99 -6.21
N GLY A 158 7.07 -7.16 -5.75
CA GLY A 158 7.96 -6.40 -6.63
C GLY A 158 8.73 -7.28 -7.63
N TRP A 159 8.96 -8.57 -7.30
CA TRP A 159 9.60 -9.52 -8.20
C TRP A 159 8.82 -9.76 -9.50
N VAL A 160 7.48 -9.71 -9.46
CA VAL A 160 6.61 -9.90 -10.64
C VAL A 160 6.90 -8.81 -11.67
N TYR A 161 7.08 -7.58 -11.21
CA TYR A 161 7.39 -6.43 -12.06
C TYR A 161 8.90 -6.24 -12.34
N ALA A 162 9.78 -6.85 -11.55
CA ALA A 162 11.21 -6.86 -11.84
C ALA A 162 11.50 -7.57 -13.18
N VAL A 163 10.71 -8.59 -13.53
CA VAL A 163 10.78 -9.28 -14.82
C VAL A 163 10.32 -8.38 -15.98
N THR A 164 9.40 -7.45 -15.72
CA THR A 164 8.88 -6.51 -16.74
C THR A 164 9.72 -5.23 -16.88
N LYS A 165 10.84 -5.07 -16.15
CA LYS A 165 11.72 -3.88 -16.20
C LYS A 165 12.51 -3.71 -17.50
N TYR A 166 12.36 -4.60 -18.48
CA TYR A 166 12.95 -4.41 -19.80
C TYR A 166 12.26 -3.23 -20.48
N GLU A 167 13.00 -2.16 -20.77
CA GLU A 167 12.46 -0.86 -21.22
C GLU A 167 11.46 -0.96 -22.39
N PRO A 168 11.68 -1.82 -23.42
CA PRO A 168 10.69 -2.05 -24.47
C PRO A 168 9.35 -2.62 -23.95
N VAL A 169 9.39 -3.48 -22.93
CA VAL A 169 8.20 -4.12 -22.33
C VAL A 169 7.39 -3.10 -21.54
N ALA A 170 8.04 -2.16 -20.85
CA ALA A 170 7.34 -1.11 -20.10
C ALA A 170 6.50 -0.20 -21.01
N THR A 171 7.05 0.21 -22.17
CA THR A 171 6.32 1.02 -23.15
C THR A 171 5.13 0.26 -23.75
N ILE A 172 5.31 -1.02 -24.08
CA ILE A 172 4.23 -1.88 -24.57
C ILE A 172 3.14 -2.06 -23.50
N ALA A 173 3.52 -2.32 -22.25
CA ALA A 173 2.59 -2.50 -21.15
C ALA A 173 1.73 -1.25 -20.91
N ASN A 174 2.33 -0.06 -20.96
CA ASN A 174 1.60 1.20 -20.86
C ASN A 174 0.61 1.40 -22.02
N ALA A 175 1.03 1.08 -23.25
CA ALA A 175 0.14 1.18 -24.42
C ALA A 175 -1.04 0.20 -24.33
N VAL A 176 -0.77 -1.07 -23.98
CA VAL A 176 -1.80 -2.10 -23.76
C VAL A 176 -2.75 -1.68 -22.63
N TYR A 177 -2.21 -1.09 -21.55
CA TYR A 177 -3.02 -0.58 -20.46
C TYR A 177 -3.95 0.55 -20.90
N GLY A 178 -3.47 1.50 -21.71
CA GLY A 178 -4.33 2.58 -22.24
C GLY A 178 -5.49 2.05 -23.08
N VAL A 179 -5.24 1.02 -23.90
CA VAL A 179 -6.28 0.32 -24.67
C VAL A 179 -7.27 -0.38 -23.72
N TRP A 180 -6.78 -1.15 -22.76
CA TRP A 180 -7.62 -1.81 -21.77
C TRP A 180 -8.47 -0.79 -20.98
N ALA A 181 -7.88 0.31 -20.52
CA ALA A 181 -8.57 1.35 -19.78
C ALA A 181 -9.73 1.97 -20.58
N LYS A 182 -9.58 2.10 -21.89
CA LYS A 182 -10.64 2.56 -22.79
C LYS A 182 -11.77 1.54 -22.95
N TYR A 183 -11.44 0.27 -23.16
CA TYR A 183 -12.43 -0.78 -23.44
C TYR A 183 -12.97 -1.47 -22.17
N ARG A 184 -12.42 -1.20 -20.97
CA ARG A 184 -12.79 -1.93 -19.75
C ARG A 184 -14.28 -1.83 -19.40
N MET A 185 -14.92 -0.71 -19.72
CA MET A 185 -16.34 -0.50 -19.41
C MET A 185 -17.21 -1.44 -20.25
N GLU A 186 -16.91 -1.55 -21.54
CA GLU A 186 -17.56 -2.47 -22.47
C GLU A 186 -17.30 -3.94 -22.08
N VAL A 187 -16.05 -4.27 -21.74
CA VAL A 187 -15.65 -5.63 -21.35
C VAL A 187 -16.31 -6.06 -20.03
N THR A 188 -16.63 -5.12 -19.15
CA THR A 188 -17.28 -5.40 -17.86
C THR A 188 -18.80 -5.21 -17.89
N GLY A 189 -19.38 -4.83 -19.03
CA GLY A 189 -20.82 -4.61 -19.18
C GLY A 189 -21.35 -3.39 -18.41
N ARG A 190 -20.49 -2.41 -18.11
CA ARG A 190 -20.87 -1.18 -17.41
C ARG A 190 -21.22 -0.06 -18.40
N PRO A 191 -22.11 0.88 -18.01
CA PRO A 191 -22.40 2.06 -18.81
C PRO A 191 -21.13 2.88 -19.07
N PRO A 192 -21.08 3.63 -20.18
CA PRO A 192 -19.92 4.44 -20.51
C PRO A 192 -19.70 5.55 -19.47
N LEU A 193 -18.47 6.07 -19.42
CA LEU A 193 -18.06 7.00 -18.36
C LEU A 193 -18.94 8.26 -18.31
N GLU A 194 -19.39 8.75 -19.48
CA GLU A 194 -20.30 9.90 -19.55
C GLU A 194 -21.61 9.68 -18.79
N GLU A 195 -22.19 8.48 -18.85
CA GLU A 195 -23.44 8.16 -18.14
C GLU A 195 -23.22 8.08 -16.63
N ILE A 196 -22.09 7.51 -16.20
CA ILE A 196 -21.72 7.45 -14.78
C ILE A 196 -21.49 8.85 -14.22
N PHE A 197 -20.81 9.72 -14.97
CA PHE A 197 -20.59 11.12 -14.57
C PHE A 197 -21.91 11.89 -14.52
N ALA A 198 -22.79 11.72 -15.51
CA ALA A 198 -24.11 12.33 -15.53
C ALA A 198 -24.97 11.88 -14.33
N ALA A 199 -25.01 10.57 -14.05
CA ALA A 199 -25.76 10.02 -12.93
C ALA A 199 -25.24 10.56 -11.57
N ARG A 200 -23.92 10.71 -11.42
CA ARG A 200 -23.33 11.24 -10.18
C ARG A 200 -23.59 12.74 -10.01
N ARG A 201 -23.56 13.53 -11.09
CA ARG A 201 -23.95 14.95 -11.05
C ARG A 201 -25.41 15.12 -10.65
N GLN A 202 -26.32 14.38 -11.28
CA GLN A 202 -27.75 14.39 -10.94
C GLN A 202 -27.99 13.98 -9.47
N ALA A 203 -27.28 12.97 -8.97
CA ALA A 203 -27.37 12.56 -7.57
C ALA A 203 -26.80 13.59 -6.58
N GLY A 204 -25.84 14.41 -7.01
CA GLY A 204 -25.31 15.55 -6.24
C GLY A 204 -26.30 16.72 -6.22
N GLU A 205 -26.86 17.08 -7.37
CA GLU A 205 -27.90 18.11 -7.50
C GLU A 205 -29.13 17.77 -6.64
N CYS A 206 -29.62 16.52 -6.68
CA CYS A 206 -30.71 16.05 -5.82
C CYS A 206 -30.38 16.03 -4.30
N LYS A 207 -29.12 16.17 -3.89
CA LYS A 207 -28.71 16.22 -2.47
C LYS A 207 -28.65 17.64 -1.93
N ASP A 208 -28.19 18.58 -2.75
CA ASP A 208 -28.11 19.99 -2.38
C ASP A 208 -29.49 20.66 -2.43
N ASP A 209 -30.36 20.17 -3.31
CA ASP A 209 -31.79 20.49 -3.31
C ASP A 209 -32.52 19.43 -2.48
N LYS A 210 -33.09 19.78 -1.31
CA LYS A 210 -33.96 18.88 -0.52
C LYS A 210 -35.28 18.47 -1.23
N ALA A 211 -35.30 18.37 -2.55
CA ALA A 211 -36.51 18.35 -3.37
C ALA A 211 -36.36 17.61 -4.71
N CYS A 212 -35.69 16.46 -4.79
CA CYS A 212 -36.04 15.52 -5.87
C CYS A 212 -37.37 14.82 -5.51
N LYS A 213 -38.49 15.52 -5.73
CA LYS A 213 -39.83 14.91 -5.77
C LYS A 213 -39.95 14.14 -7.09
N MET A 214 -40.25 12.85 -6.97
CA MET A 214 -40.76 12.00 -8.06
C MET A 214 -42.12 12.48 -8.55
#